data_AF-A0A519Q9I9-F1
#
_entry.id   AF-A0A519Q9I9-F1
#
_cell.length_a   1.000
_cell.length_b   1.000
_cell.length_c   1.000
_cell.angle_alpha   90.00
_cell.angle_beta   90.00
_cell.angle_gamma   90.00
#
_symmetry.space_group_name_H-M   'P 1'
#
loop_
_entity.id
_entity.type
_entity.pdbx_description
1 polymer ?
#
loop_
_entity_poly.entity_id
_entity_poly.type
_entity_poly.pdbx_seq_one_letter_code
_entity_poly.pdbx_strand_id
1 'polypeptide(L)'
;MPTTQSIPNAEPDWAHDMEQRVLDRALERVAVLGWNRRLVRAACAAEGLGLGDEELLLPNGARDLAALLWRRHDARAMQALGAVDPATLKIRERIARAVAARLEATDADREATRRLSGFLHLPTHADLGATLTWATADLLWRWAGDTASDWNHYTKRLILSGIVGPALTLRLFDGPDAADAYVSARIDNVMTFEKWKAGKDFDAPVRKLTEMLSRLRYGAKA
;
A
#
# COMPACT_ATOMS: atom_id res chain seq x y z
N MET A 1 7.02 -43.41 5.48
CA MET A 1 7.01 -41.96 5.19
C MET A 1 5.77 -41.69 4.35
N PRO A 2 4.82 -40.85 4.79
CA PRO A 2 3.66 -40.54 3.97
C PRO A 2 4.08 -39.57 2.87
N THR A 3 3.78 -39.95 1.64
CA THR A 3 3.99 -39.19 0.41
C THR A 3 3.14 -37.92 0.46
N THR A 4 3.77 -36.75 0.46
CA THR A 4 3.08 -35.46 0.27
C THR A 4 2.45 -35.47 -1.12
N GLN A 5 1.13 -35.65 -1.19
CA GLN A 5 0.36 -35.38 -2.40
C GLN A 5 0.50 -33.89 -2.71
N SER A 6 1.09 -33.58 -3.86
CA SER A 6 1.05 -32.26 -4.47
C SER A 6 -0.41 -31.88 -4.73
N ILE A 7 -0.90 -30.83 -4.06
CA ILE A 7 -2.21 -30.24 -4.35
C ILE A 7 -2.14 -29.69 -5.80
N PRO A 8 -2.97 -30.18 -6.73
CA PRO A 8 -3.01 -29.67 -8.10
C PRO A 8 -3.55 -28.23 -8.11
N ASN A 9 -3.02 -27.41 -9.02
CA ASN A 9 -3.37 -26.01 -9.35
C ASN A 9 -4.65 -25.48 -8.68
N ALA A 10 -4.51 -24.45 -7.84
CA ALA A 10 -5.64 -23.71 -7.28
C ALA A 10 -6.59 -23.28 -8.41
N GLU A 11 -7.87 -23.64 -8.29
CA GLU A 11 -8.94 -23.14 -9.15
C GLU A 11 -8.90 -21.60 -9.18
N PRO A 12 -9.32 -20.96 -10.29
CA PRO A 12 -9.48 -19.51 -10.32
C PRO A 12 -10.32 -19.07 -9.12
N ASP A 13 -9.80 -18.14 -8.33
CA ASP A 13 -10.52 -17.59 -7.17
C ASP A 13 -11.72 -16.79 -7.70
N TRP A 14 -12.88 -17.46 -7.77
CA TRP A 14 -14.11 -16.89 -8.29
C TRP A 14 -14.47 -15.56 -7.61
N ALA A 15 -14.14 -15.43 -6.32
CA ALA A 15 -14.42 -14.25 -5.52
C ALA A 15 -13.55 -13.10 -6.01
N HIS A 16 -12.25 -13.34 -6.20
CA HIS A 16 -11.34 -12.36 -6.77
C HIS A 16 -11.79 -11.88 -8.16
N ASP A 17 -12.18 -12.81 -9.04
CA ASP A 17 -12.65 -12.45 -10.38
C ASP A 17 -13.95 -11.62 -10.33
N MET A 18 -14.86 -11.96 -9.43
CA MET A 18 -16.09 -11.21 -9.22
C MET A 18 -15.82 -9.81 -8.64
N GLU A 19 -14.93 -9.69 -7.65
CA GLU A 19 -14.48 -8.42 -7.09
C GLU A 19 -13.94 -7.49 -8.17
N GLN A 20 -13.11 -8.01 -9.09
CA GLN A 20 -12.57 -7.21 -10.19
C GLN A 20 -13.66 -6.73 -11.16
N ARG A 21 -14.61 -7.59 -11.53
CA ARG A 21 -15.73 -7.19 -12.39
C ARG A 21 -16.64 -6.15 -11.72
N VAL A 22 -16.97 -6.34 -10.45
CA VAL A 22 -17.72 -5.36 -9.65
C VAL A 22 -16.97 -4.03 -9.59
N LEU A 23 -15.65 -4.05 -9.39
CA LEU A 23 -14.84 -2.85 -9.41
C LEU A 23 -14.88 -2.14 -10.78
N ASP A 24 -14.84 -2.88 -11.89
CA ASP A 24 -14.98 -2.28 -13.22
C ASP A 24 -16.33 -1.56 -13.38
N ARG A 25 -17.43 -2.19 -12.93
CA ARG A 25 -18.76 -1.56 -12.92
C ARG A 25 -18.84 -0.34 -12.02
N ALA A 26 -18.12 -0.35 -10.91
CA ALA A 26 -18.03 0.80 -10.03
C ALA A 26 -17.27 1.96 -10.70
N LEU A 27 -16.15 1.69 -11.38
CA LEU A 27 -15.35 2.71 -12.06
C LEU A 27 -16.15 3.44 -13.15
N GLU A 28 -17.04 2.74 -13.86
CA GLU A 28 -17.98 3.33 -14.83
C GLU A 28 -18.97 4.33 -14.18
N ARG A 29 -19.27 4.18 -12.88
CA ARG A 29 -20.39 4.87 -12.19
C ARG A 29 -19.94 5.84 -11.10
N VAL A 30 -18.71 5.73 -10.62
CA VAL A 30 -18.18 6.50 -9.49
C VAL A 30 -18.19 7.99 -9.74
N ALA A 31 -18.11 8.41 -11.01
CA ALA A 31 -18.18 9.82 -11.37
C ALA A 31 -19.50 10.49 -10.96
N VAL A 32 -20.59 9.73 -11.03
CA VAL A 32 -21.94 10.21 -10.72
C VAL A 32 -22.33 9.85 -9.28
N LEU A 33 -22.09 8.61 -8.88
CA LEU A 33 -22.57 8.09 -7.59
C LEU A 33 -21.64 8.44 -6.42
N GLY A 34 -20.34 8.63 -6.65
CA GLY A 34 -19.33 8.81 -5.62
C GLY A 34 -19.06 7.53 -4.80
N TRP A 35 -18.03 7.54 -3.96
CA TRP A 35 -17.66 6.41 -3.10
C TRP A 35 -18.62 6.28 -1.91
N ASN A 36 -19.66 5.47 -2.05
CA ASN A 36 -20.65 5.18 -1.00
C ASN A 36 -21.41 3.88 -1.28
N ARG A 37 -22.35 3.52 -0.40
CA ARG A 37 -23.17 2.30 -0.53
C ARG A 37 -23.97 2.23 -1.84
N ARG A 38 -24.43 3.36 -2.39
CA ARG A 38 -25.18 3.39 -3.65
C ARG A 38 -24.32 2.94 -4.83
N LEU A 39 -23.04 3.32 -4.83
CA LEU A 39 -22.08 2.86 -5.83
C LEU A 39 -21.90 1.34 -5.77
N VAL A 40 -21.67 0.81 -4.56
CA VAL A 40 -21.49 -0.64 -4.35
C VAL A 40 -22.72 -1.40 -4.84
N ARG A 41 -23.92 -1.00 -4.38
CA ARG A 41 -25.16 -1.64 -4.80
C ARG A 41 -25.34 -1.60 -6.33
N ALA A 42 -25.07 -0.45 -6.95
CA ALA A 42 -25.21 -0.30 -8.40
C ALA A 42 -24.21 -1.15 -9.18
N ALA A 43 -22.98 -1.30 -8.67
CA ALA A 43 -21.95 -2.13 -9.27
C ALA A 43 -22.27 -3.64 -9.13
N CYS A 44 -22.63 -4.08 -7.93
CA CYS A 44 -23.04 -5.46 -7.65
C CYS A 44 -24.28 -5.86 -8.47
N ALA A 45 -25.29 -4.99 -8.53
CA ALA A 45 -26.50 -5.25 -9.32
C ALA A 45 -26.22 -5.36 -10.83
N ALA A 46 -25.21 -4.64 -11.35
CA ALA A 46 -24.81 -4.75 -12.75
C ALA A 46 -24.17 -6.11 -13.09
N GLU A 47 -23.59 -6.79 -12.09
CA GLU A 47 -23.08 -8.17 -12.20
C GLU A 47 -24.12 -9.22 -11.77
N GLY A 48 -25.38 -8.83 -11.55
CA GLY A 48 -26.47 -9.73 -11.18
C GLY A 48 -26.48 -10.19 -9.72
N LEU A 49 -25.68 -9.57 -8.85
CA LEU A 49 -25.56 -9.96 -7.44
C LEU A 49 -26.75 -9.46 -6.60
N GLY A 50 -27.29 -10.36 -5.77
CA GLY A 50 -28.27 -10.02 -4.74
C GLY A 50 -27.68 -9.17 -3.61
N LEU A 51 -28.50 -8.83 -2.61
CA LEU A 51 -27.99 -8.15 -1.40
C LEU A 51 -27.14 -9.09 -0.54
N GLY A 52 -27.55 -10.36 -0.41
CA GLY A 52 -26.78 -11.35 0.34
C GLY A 52 -25.40 -11.61 -0.28
N ASP A 53 -25.33 -11.73 -1.61
CA ASP A 53 -24.05 -11.93 -2.30
C ASP A 53 -23.14 -10.70 -2.19
N GLU A 54 -23.71 -9.49 -2.19
CA GLU A 54 -22.97 -8.25 -1.96
C GLU A 54 -22.35 -8.22 -0.56
N GLU A 55 -23.10 -8.59 0.49
CA GLU A 55 -22.57 -8.62 1.86
C GLU A 55 -21.51 -9.71 2.06
N LEU A 56 -21.59 -10.81 1.31
CA LEU A 56 -20.57 -11.85 1.30
C LEU A 56 -19.30 -11.40 0.55
N LEU A 57 -19.44 -10.71 -0.57
CA LEU A 57 -18.33 -10.27 -1.41
C LEU A 57 -17.63 -9.02 -0.84
N LEU A 58 -18.40 -8.06 -0.32
CA LEU A 58 -17.94 -6.76 0.16
C LEU A 58 -18.57 -6.45 1.53
N PRO A 59 -18.18 -7.16 2.60
CA PRO A 59 -18.79 -7.03 3.93
C PRO A 59 -18.72 -5.61 4.51
N ASN A 60 -17.70 -4.82 4.17
CA ASN A 60 -17.56 -3.42 4.55
C ASN A 60 -18.00 -2.44 3.44
N GLY A 61 -18.62 -2.95 2.38
CA GLY A 61 -19.17 -2.19 1.26
C GLY A 61 -18.13 -1.31 0.58
N ALA A 62 -18.34 0.01 0.65
CA ALA A 62 -17.53 0.98 -0.08
C ALA A 62 -16.06 0.98 0.37
N ARG A 63 -15.79 0.57 1.62
CA ARG A 63 -14.42 0.42 2.14
C ARG A 63 -13.67 -0.71 1.45
N ASP A 64 -14.32 -1.85 1.21
CA ASP A 64 -13.70 -2.97 0.51
C ASP A 64 -13.46 -2.62 -0.96
N LEU A 65 -14.46 -2.01 -1.60
CA LEU A 65 -14.33 -1.53 -2.99
C LEU A 65 -13.20 -0.50 -3.15
N ALA A 66 -13.02 0.39 -2.18
CA ALA A 66 -11.91 1.33 -2.11
C ALA A 66 -10.55 0.62 -1.99
N ALA A 67 -10.48 -0.40 -1.12
CA ALA A 67 -9.28 -1.22 -0.97
C ALA A 67 -8.94 -2.01 -2.25
N LEU A 68 -9.95 -2.52 -2.97
CA LEU A 68 -9.77 -3.21 -4.24
C LEU A 68 -9.11 -2.31 -5.28
N LEU A 69 -9.61 -1.08 -5.46
CA LEU A 69 -9.01 -0.13 -6.40
C LEU A 69 -7.58 0.22 -6.02
N TRP A 70 -7.34 0.50 -4.74
CA TRP A 70 -6.00 0.82 -4.24
C TRP A 70 -5.00 -0.31 -4.54
N ARG A 71 -5.38 -1.56 -4.22
CA ARG A 71 -4.54 -2.75 -4.46
C ARG A 71 -4.35 -3.05 -5.94
N ARG A 72 -5.36 -2.75 -6.78
CA ARG A 72 -5.23 -2.84 -8.24
C ARG A 72 -4.15 -1.89 -8.76
N HIS A 73 -4.05 -0.68 -8.21
CA HIS A 73 -2.95 0.24 -8.56
C HIS A 73 -1.60 -0.23 -8.05
N ASP A 74 -1.52 -0.81 -6.84
CA ASP A 74 -0.31 -1.45 -6.35
C ASP A 74 0.16 -2.59 -7.28
N ALA A 75 -0.78 -3.45 -7.72
CA ALA A 75 -0.49 -4.55 -8.64
C ALA A 75 0.00 -4.06 -10.00
N ARG A 76 -0.65 -3.04 -10.59
CA ARG A 76 -0.21 -2.41 -11.85
C ARG A 76 1.19 -1.82 -11.73
N ALA A 77 1.49 -1.17 -10.59
CA ALA A 77 2.82 -0.64 -10.33
C ALA A 77 3.87 -1.75 -10.30
N MET A 78 3.58 -2.87 -9.61
CA MET A 78 4.49 -4.02 -9.56
C MET A 78 4.67 -4.69 -10.93
N GLN A 79 3.61 -4.77 -11.72
CA GLN A 79 3.68 -5.27 -13.09
C GLN A 79 4.62 -4.41 -13.95
N ALA A 80 4.50 -3.08 -13.88
CA ALA A 80 5.38 -2.15 -14.60
C ALA A 80 6.84 -2.27 -14.14
N LEU A 81 7.06 -2.45 -12.84
CA LEU A 81 8.39 -2.59 -12.25
C LEU A 81 9.01 -3.98 -12.50
N GLY A 82 8.24 -5.00 -12.83
CA GLY A 82 8.73 -6.35 -13.10
C GLY A 82 9.67 -6.45 -14.31
N ALA A 83 9.65 -5.46 -15.20
CA ALA A 83 10.57 -5.35 -16.34
C ALA A 83 11.96 -4.82 -15.95
N VAL A 84 12.15 -4.36 -14.72
CA VAL A 84 13.37 -3.70 -14.25
C VAL A 84 13.99 -4.52 -13.13
N ASP A 85 15.25 -4.92 -13.29
CA ASP A 85 16.00 -5.52 -12.20
C ASP A 85 16.43 -4.42 -11.19
N PRO A 86 15.87 -4.40 -9.97
CA PRO A 86 16.24 -3.41 -8.97
C PRO A 86 17.72 -3.47 -8.60
N ALA A 87 18.39 -4.62 -8.71
CA ALA A 87 19.81 -4.78 -8.35
C ALA A 87 20.74 -3.89 -9.21
N THR A 88 20.31 -3.57 -10.44
CA THR A 88 21.06 -2.71 -11.37
C THR A 88 21.05 -1.22 -10.99
N LEU A 89 20.11 -0.81 -10.13
CA LEU A 89 19.90 0.58 -9.75
C LEU A 89 20.50 0.89 -8.37
N LYS A 90 20.87 2.14 -8.13
CA LYS A 90 21.17 2.61 -6.77
C LYS A 90 19.89 2.68 -5.95
N ILE A 91 19.96 2.49 -4.63
CA ILE A 91 18.77 2.48 -3.76
C ILE A 91 17.88 3.71 -3.94
N ARG A 92 18.47 4.89 -4.15
CA ARG A 92 17.76 6.14 -4.45
C ARG A 92 16.89 6.03 -5.72
N GLU A 93 17.48 5.50 -6.78
CA GLU A 93 16.82 5.32 -8.08
C GLU A 93 15.73 4.26 -7.99
N ARG A 94 15.95 3.19 -7.20
CA ARG A 94 14.92 2.19 -6.92
C ARG A 94 13.69 2.83 -6.28
N ILE A 95 13.88 3.58 -5.19
CA ILE A 95 12.75 4.21 -4.49
C ILE A 95 12.05 5.24 -5.39
N ALA A 96 12.80 6.04 -6.15
CA ALA A 96 12.22 6.99 -7.10
C ALA A 96 11.37 6.30 -8.16
N ARG A 97 11.90 5.24 -8.79
CA ARG A 97 11.20 4.45 -9.80
C ARG A 97 9.96 3.77 -9.21
N ALA A 98 10.07 3.19 -8.02
CA ALA A 98 8.97 2.50 -7.35
C ALA A 98 7.81 3.45 -7.05
N VAL A 99 8.10 4.63 -6.51
CA VAL A 99 7.09 5.67 -6.23
C VAL A 99 6.48 6.18 -7.54
N ALA A 100 7.30 6.49 -8.55
CA ALA A 100 6.81 6.94 -9.86
C ALA A 100 5.84 5.92 -10.48
N ALA A 101 6.22 4.63 -10.52
CA ALA A 101 5.36 3.57 -11.04
C ALA A 101 4.03 3.48 -10.28
N ARG A 102 4.05 3.65 -8.95
CA ARG A 102 2.82 3.65 -8.15
C ARG A 102 1.91 4.83 -8.42
N LEU A 103 2.48 6.00 -8.65
CA LEU A 103 1.77 7.21 -8.99
C LEU A 103 1.15 7.12 -10.39
N GLU A 104 1.93 6.68 -11.38
CA GLU A 104 1.50 6.45 -12.76
C GLU A 104 0.37 5.41 -12.88
N ALA A 105 0.39 4.37 -12.04
CA ALA A 105 -0.65 3.34 -12.03
C ALA A 105 -2.09 3.87 -11.80
N THR A 106 -2.21 5.10 -11.26
CA THR A 106 -3.50 5.76 -11.01
C THR A 106 -4.06 6.49 -12.23
N ASP A 107 -3.26 6.73 -13.26
CA ASP A 107 -3.67 7.54 -14.42
C ASP A 107 -4.83 6.90 -15.19
N ALA A 108 -4.87 5.56 -15.24
CA ALA A 108 -5.95 4.80 -15.87
C ALA A 108 -7.31 5.07 -15.23
N ASP A 109 -7.34 5.37 -13.92
CA ASP A 109 -8.56 5.62 -13.15
C ASP A 109 -8.52 6.99 -12.47
N ARG A 110 -7.90 8.00 -13.11
CA ARG A 110 -7.53 9.27 -12.46
C ARG A 110 -8.68 9.92 -11.70
N GLU A 111 -9.84 10.05 -12.34
CA GLU A 111 -11.01 10.71 -11.75
C GLU A 111 -11.66 9.88 -10.63
N ALA A 112 -11.66 8.55 -10.74
CA ALA A 112 -12.10 7.65 -9.69
C ALA A 112 -11.17 7.73 -8.48
N THR A 113 -9.85 7.77 -8.73
CA THR A 113 -8.79 7.86 -7.73
C THR A 113 -8.81 9.20 -7.01
N ARG A 114 -9.10 10.30 -7.72
CA ARG A 114 -9.28 11.62 -7.10
C ARG A 114 -10.42 11.61 -6.08
N ARG A 115 -11.57 11.03 -6.42
CA ARG A 115 -12.68 10.85 -5.47
C ARG A 115 -12.33 9.86 -4.35
N LEU A 116 -11.60 8.79 -4.66
CA LEU A 116 -11.14 7.80 -3.68
C LEU A 116 -10.24 8.44 -2.63
N SER A 117 -9.31 9.30 -3.07
CA SER A 117 -8.45 10.06 -2.18
C SER A 117 -9.27 10.88 -1.19
N GLY A 118 -10.27 11.62 -1.67
CA GLY A 118 -11.20 12.35 -0.78
C GLY A 118 -11.93 11.44 0.21
N PHE A 119 -12.42 10.28 -0.25
CA PHE A 119 -13.08 9.29 0.60
C PHE A 119 -12.17 8.77 1.72
N LEU A 120 -10.91 8.43 1.41
CA LEU A 120 -9.93 7.90 2.38
C LEU A 120 -9.41 8.96 3.37
N HIS A 121 -9.48 10.25 3.01
CA HIS A 121 -9.11 11.35 3.92
C HIS A 121 -10.19 11.68 4.95
N LEU A 122 -11.42 11.15 4.81
CA LEU A 122 -12.45 11.32 5.84
C LEU A 122 -12.02 10.62 7.14
N PRO A 123 -12.26 11.20 8.33
CA PRO A 123 -11.84 10.61 9.60
C PRO A 123 -12.33 9.16 9.81
N THR A 124 -13.51 8.83 9.29
CA THR A 124 -14.10 7.48 9.35
C THR A 124 -13.44 6.45 8.44
N HIS A 125 -12.55 6.88 7.54
CA HIS A 125 -11.82 6.04 6.57
C HIS A 125 -10.31 6.22 6.64
N ALA A 126 -9.82 7.12 7.50
CA ALA A 126 -8.40 7.43 7.64
C ALA A 126 -7.57 6.21 8.09
N ASP A 127 -8.17 5.33 8.89
CA ASP A 127 -7.57 4.06 9.31
C ASP A 127 -7.29 3.13 8.12
N LEU A 128 -8.26 3.03 7.20
CA LEU A 128 -8.11 2.28 5.95
C LEU A 128 -7.06 2.92 5.05
N GLY A 129 -7.12 4.24 4.87
CA GLY A 129 -6.14 4.98 4.06
C GLY A 129 -4.70 4.78 4.56
N ALA A 130 -4.49 4.85 5.88
CA ALA A 130 -3.19 4.60 6.50
C ALA A 130 -2.71 3.15 6.30
N THR A 131 -3.62 2.17 6.48
CA THR A 131 -3.31 0.75 6.29
C THR A 131 -2.91 0.45 4.85
N LEU A 132 -3.65 0.99 3.88
CA LEU A 132 -3.38 0.83 2.45
C LEU A 132 -2.05 1.50 2.06
N THR A 133 -1.81 2.72 2.54
CA THR A 133 -0.56 3.45 2.27
C THR A 133 0.65 2.73 2.86
N TRP A 134 0.52 2.17 4.07
CA TRP A 134 1.55 1.35 4.69
C TRP A 134 1.86 0.10 3.86
N ALA A 135 0.83 -0.61 3.41
CA ALA A 135 0.99 -1.80 2.58
C ALA A 135 1.69 -1.47 1.24
N THR A 136 1.33 -0.34 0.61
CA THR A 136 2.05 0.17 -0.57
C THR A 136 3.52 0.44 -0.24
N ALA A 137 3.81 1.15 0.86
CA ALA A 137 5.19 1.44 1.24
C ALA A 137 6.01 0.16 1.49
N ASP A 138 5.42 -0.86 2.13
CA ASP A 138 6.05 -2.17 2.30
C ASP A 138 6.34 -2.83 0.95
N LEU A 139 5.37 -2.83 0.03
CA LEU A 139 5.51 -3.41 -1.30
C LEU A 139 6.63 -2.74 -2.12
N LEU A 140 6.68 -1.40 -2.13
CA LEU A 140 7.72 -0.64 -2.83
C LEU A 140 9.12 -0.90 -2.26
N TRP A 141 9.25 -0.98 -0.93
CA TRP A 141 10.53 -1.29 -0.29
C TRP A 141 10.99 -2.73 -0.55
N ARG A 142 10.07 -3.70 -0.53
CA ARG A 142 10.38 -5.09 -0.90
C ARG A 142 10.88 -5.18 -2.34
N TRP A 143 10.21 -4.50 -3.28
CA TRP A 143 10.70 -4.43 -4.65
C TRP A 143 12.09 -3.78 -4.75
N ALA A 144 12.37 -2.75 -3.95
CA ALA A 144 13.68 -2.11 -3.91
C ALA A 144 14.79 -2.99 -3.27
N GLY A 145 14.46 -4.17 -2.74
CA GLY A 145 15.38 -5.13 -2.12
C GLY A 145 15.53 -5.00 -0.61
N ASP A 146 14.59 -4.36 0.08
CA ASP A 146 14.60 -4.30 1.56
C ASP A 146 14.24 -5.66 2.17
N THR A 147 15.15 -6.19 3.00
CA THR A 147 14.95 -7.42 3.79
C THR A 147 14.91 -7.15 5.29
N ALA A 148 14.79 -5.88 5.71
CA ALA A 148 14.79 -5.51 7.11
C ALA A 148 13.54 -6.04 7.83
N SER A 149 13.75 -6.65 9.00
CA SER A 149 12.70 -7.15 9.90
C SER A 149 12.74 -6.50 11.29
N ASP A 150 13.65 -5.54 11.49
CA ASP A 150 13.92 -4.87 12.75
C ASP A 150 13.31 -3.44 12.77
N TRP A 151 13.80 -2.56 13.64
CA TRP A 151 13.35 -1.16 13.67
C TRP A 151 13.49 -0.44 12.32
N ASN A 152 14.45 -0.84 11.48
CA ASN A 152 14.62 -0.29 10.16
C ASN A 152 13.40 -0.56 9.26
N HIS A 153 12.76 -1.72 9.43
CA HIS A 153 11.54 -2.09 8.72
C HIS A 153 10.47 -1.01 8.88
N TYR A 154 10.20 -0.63 10.14
CA TYR A 154 9.14 0.30 10.49
C TYR A 154 9.47 1.73 10.06
N THR A 155 10.69 2.19 10.31
CA THR A 155 11.04 3.59 10.00
C THR A 155 11.05 3.86 8.50
N LYS A 156 11.57 2.93 7.69
CA LYS A 156 11.56 3.05 6.22
C LYS A 156 10.15 3.16 5.66
N ARG A 157 9.22 2.33 6.15
CA ARG A 157 7.81 2.31 5.72
C ARG A 157 7.05 3.55 6.18
N LEU A 158 7.32 4.02 7.41
CA LEU A 158 6.74 5.26 7.91
C LEU A 158 7.16 6.46 7.05
N ILE A 159 8.45 6.59 6.76
CA ILE A 159 8.98 7.68 5.93
C ILE A 159 8.39 7.60 4.53
N LEU A 160 8.40 6.42 3.90
CA LEU A 160 7.89 6.27 2.54
C LEU A 160 6.37 6.49 2.46
N SER A 161 5.61 6.06 3.47
CA SER A 161 4.17 6.36 3.58
C SER A 161 3.92 7.87 3.61
N GLY A 162 4.75 8.62 4.35
CA GLY A 162 4.73 10.09 4.40
C GLY A 162 5.12 10.78 3.09
N ILE A 163 5.64 10.04 2.10
CA ILE A 163 5.94 10.53 0.75
C ILE A 163 4.82 10.14 -0.21
N VAL A 164 4.42 8.87 -0.23
CA VAL A 164 3.44 8.32 -1.18
C VAL A 164 2.09 9.02 -1.07
N GLY A 165 1.57 9.23 0.15
CA GLY A 165 0.28 9.89 0.36
C GLY A 165 0.23 11.31 -0.24
N PRO A 166 1.11 12.22 0.18
CA PRO A 166 1.16 13.57 -0.37
C PRO A 166 1.48 13.61 -1.87
N ALA A 167 2.41 12.77 -2.35
CA ALA A 167 2.75 12.72 -3.77
C ALA A 167 1.56 12.28 -4.63
N LEU A 168 0.75 11.33 -4.15
CA LEU A 168 -0.49 10.92 -4.80
C LEU A 168 -1.49 12.08 -4.87
N THR A 169 -1.70 12.79 -3.76
CA THR A 169 -2.56 13.99 -3.75
C THR A 169 -2.06 15.03 -4.76
N LEU A 170 -0.77 15.38 -4.73
CA LEU A 170 -0.19 16.33 -5.69
C LEU A 170 -0.41 15.86 -7.14
N ARG A 171 -0.20 14.58 -7.45
CA ARG A 171 -0.42 14.07 -8.81
C ARG A 171 -1.87 14.25 -9.27
N LEU A 172 -2.82 13.92 -8.39
CA LEU A 172 -4.24 13.93 -8.72
C LEU A 172 -4.78 15.34 -8.93
N PHE A 173 -4.33 16.30 -8.11
CA PHE A 173 -4.87 17.67 -8.07
C PHE A 173 -4.00 18.69 -8.83
N ASP A 174 -2.68 18.60 -8.73
CA ASP A 174 -1.73 19.59 -9.29
C ASP A 174 -0.98 19.06 -10.52
N GLY A 175 -0.96 17.75 -10.73
CA GLY A 175 -0.41 17.10 -11.92
C GLY A 175 0.93 16.38 -11.69
N PRO A 176 1.44 15.67 -12.71
CA PRO A 176 2.62 14.82 -12.60
C PRO A 176 3.87 15.60 -12.20
N ASP A 177 4.13 16.76 -12.81
CA ASP A 177 5.32 17.56 -12.53
C ASP A 177 5.43 18.00 -11.07
N ALA A 178 4.29 18.35 -10.46
CA ALA A 178 4.23 18.74 -9.05
C ALA A 178 4.55 17.55 -8.12
N ALA A 179 4.03 16.37 -8.44
CA ALA A 179 4.32 15.14 -7.70
C ALA A 179 5.79 14.72 -7.85
N ASP A 180 6.33 14.77 -9.06
CA ASP A 180 7.71 14.36 -9.36
C ASP A 180 8.72 15.28 -8.67
N ALA A 181 8.48 16.60 -8.70
CA ALA A 181 9.28 17.57 -7.96
C ALA A 181 9.25 17.30 -6.44
N TYR A 182 8.06 17.02 -5.89
CA TYR A 182 7.91 16.68 -4.48
C TYR A 182 8.65 15.40 -4.11
N VAL A 183 8.48 14.33 -4.89
CA VAL A 183 9.13 13.03 -4.66
C VAL A 183 10.64 13.18 -4.71
N SER A 184 11.17 13.88 -5.73
CA SER A 184 12.62 14.12 -5.87
C SER A 184 13.19 14.80 -4.62
N ALA A 185 12.54 15.87 -4.14
CA ALA A 185 12.96 16.58 -2.93
C ALA A 185 12.87 15.73 -1.65
N ARG A 186 11.94 14.80 -1.55
CA ARG A 186 11.77 13.94 -0.37
C ARG A 186 12.66 12.71 -0.36
N ILE A 187 13.01 12.17 -1.52
CA ILE A 187 13.94 11.05 -1.62
C ILE A 187 15.35 11.43 -1.13
N ASP A 188 15.76 12.69 -1.32
CA ASP A 188 16.98 13.23 -0.70
C ASP A 188 16.96 13.12 0.84
N ASN A 189 15.78 13.32 1.45
CA ASN A 189 15.61 13.20 2.89
C ASN A 189 15.68 11.72 3.35
N VAL A 190 15.20 10.77 2.55
CA VAL A 190 15.36 9.32 2.84
C VAL A 190 16.84 8.96 2.92
N MET A 191 17.65 9.44 1.97
CA MET A 191 19.09 9.19 1.97
C MET A 191 19.81 9.86 3.14
N THR A 192 19.37 11.06 3.52
CA THR A 192 19.90 11.77 4.68
C THR A 192 19.56 11.05 5.98
N PHE A 193 18.37 10.47 6.07
CA PHE A 193 17.95 9.66 7.21
C PHE A 193 18.80 8.38 7.37
N GLU A 194 19.01 7.63 6.29
CA GLU A 194 19.86 6.43 6.31
C GLU A 194 21.31 6.76 6.72
N LYS A 195 21.88 7.86 6.20
CA LYS A 195 23.22 8.33 6.58
C LYS A 195 23.30 8.76 8.04
N TRP A 196 22.29 9.47 8.54
CA TRP A 196 22.20 9.86 9.95
C TRP A 196 22.09 8.65 10.88
N LYS A 197 21.40 7.60 10.44
CA LYS A 197 21.26 6.35 11.19
C LYS A 197 22.57 5.55 11.25
N ALA A 198 23.41 5.61 10.23
CA ALA A 198 24.67 4.86 10.18
C ALA A 198 25.65 5.17 11.34
N GLY A 199 25.40 6.22 12.14
CA GLY A 199 26.16 6.56 13.35
C GLY A 199 25.41 6.45 14.68
N LYS A 200 24.18 5.91 14.72
CA LYS A 200 23.34 5.88 15.93
C LYS A 200 22.70 4.52 16.16
N ASP A 201 22.83 4.04 17.39
CA ASP A 201 22.23 2.79 17.85
C ASP A 201 20.81 3.02 18.37
N PHE A 202 19.82 2.86 17.49
CA PHE A 202 18.40 3.03 17.83
C PHE A 202 17.81 1.84 18.60
N ASP A 203 18.55 0.73 18.70
CA ASP A 203 18.14 -0.44 19.48
C ASP A 203 18.56 -0.29 20.94
N ALA A 204 19.48 0.62 21.24
CA ALA A 204 19.99 0.88 22.59
C ALA A 204 18.88 1.14 23.65
N PRO A 205 17.80 1.90 23.39
CA PRO A 205 16.73 2.10 24.37
C PRO A 205 15.97 0.80 24.69
N VAL A 206 15.71 -0.02 23.66
CA VAL A 206 15.02 -1.30 23.82
C VAL A 206 15.92 -2.30 24.53
N ARG A 207 17.20 -2.40 24.14
CA ARG A 207 18.18 -3.26 24.82
C ARG A 207 18.32 -2.87 26.29
N LYS A 208 18.42 -1.58 26.59
CA LYS A 208 18.53 -1.05 27.96
C LYS A 208 17.27 -1.36 28.79
N LEU A 209 16.09 -1.33 28.19
CA LEU A 209 14.84 -1.73 28.83
C LEU A 209 14.81 -3.24 29.10
N THR A 210 15.18 -4.08 28.12
CA THR A 210 15.29 -5.52 28.33
C THR A 210 16.35 -5.88 29.37
N GLU A 211 17.51 -5.22 29.39
CA GLU A 211 18.55 -5.42 30.41
C GLU A 211 18.05 -5.02 31.81
N MET A 212 17.30 -3.93 31.93
CA MET A 212 16.68 -3.51 33.19
C MET A 212 15.65 -4.54 33.67
N LEU A 213 14.78 -5.03 32.78
CA LEU A 213 13.80 -6.06 33.09
C LEU A 213 14.45 -7.41 33.42
N SER A 214 15.51 -7.79 32.72
CA SER A 214 16.30 -8.99 33.01
C SER A 214 17.00 -8.88 34.38
N ARG A 215 17.57 -7.73 34.74
CA ARG A 215 18.16 -7.51 36.08
C ARG A 215 17.12 -7.56 37.19
N LEU A 216 15.92 -7.03 36.96
CA LEU A 216 14.81 -7.11 37.91
C LEU A 216 14.28 -8.54 38.09
N ARG A 217 14.24 -9.33 37.00
CA ARG A 217 13.70 -10.70 37.00
C ARG A 217 14.68 -11.75 37.50
N TYR A 218 15.98 -11.58 37.25
CA TYR A 218 16.99 -12.60 37.56
C TYR A 218 17.95 -12.21 38.69
N GLY A 219 17.86 -10.97 39.21
CA GLY A 219 18.81 -10.44 40.19
C GLY A 219 20.19 -10.23 39.57
N ALA A 220 20.93 -9.23 40.02
CA ALA A 220 22.33 -9.11 39.66
C ALA A 220 23.05 -10.39 40.11
N LYS A 221 23.60 -11.18 39.19
CA LYS A 221 24.62 -12.16 39.56
C LYS A 221 25.72 -11.37 40.28
N ALA A 222 25.97 -11.75 41.53
CA ALA A 222 27.06 -11.26 42.36
C ALA A 222 28.40 -11.40 41.66
#